data_AF-A0A560VI45-F1
#
_entry.id   AF-A0A560VI45-F1
#
_cell.length_a   1.000
_cell.length_b   1.000
_cell.length_c   1.000
_cell.angle_alpha   90.00
_cell.angle_beta   90.00
_cell.angle_gamma   90.00
#
_symmetry.space_group_name_H-M   'P 1'
#
loop_
_entity.id
_entity.type
_entity.pdbx_description
1 polymer ?
#
loop_
_entity_poly.entity_id
_entity_poly.type
_entity_poly.pdbx_seq_one_letter_code
_entity_poly.pdbx_strand_id
1 'polypeptide(L)'
;MSSLPSAYLRYLPAIYQDAAAPFVGDYLKIFEKLLTGIDDGALDGRRGIQELLAAQVIGNLFYPRLSFLFPPSDTQFMPPISGATTAQEQQILADLDRYIGVPTPPDPALKFAGQGSRPPPEAAIEAWLGGFLDWLGGWVDLIPDGNWSLDKKRNVIAQSLALYRMRGTPQGLSLLVNLLLDLPMQIVGVSLGSVDGETPPDPSETHKTPPGNITVGISNPAPALGAPAACITVEDDPASRDVFVLRENDSPPWPVVSGYAPWVFDVLITLPNYAQPDFLLTAGNVAQIQQLVRQLGQLLERIRPAATRFRIGIVPTLHLLDKPPARNQAASCATLGVNTLLGSGGDKAHP
;
A
#
# COMPACT_ATOMS: atom_id res chain seq x y z
N MET A 1 -42.88 -15.85 2.80
CA MET A 1 -42.94 -16.46 1.46
C MET A 1 -43.92 -15.64 0.62
N SER A 2 -43.47 -15.08 -0.49
CA SER A 2 -44.34 -14.37 -1.44
C SER A 2 -45.45 -15.32 -1.93
N SER A 3 -46.71 -14.86 -1.88
CA SER A 3 -47.90 -15.66 -2.24
C SER A 3 -48.04 -15.91 -3.74
N LEU A 4 -47.25 -15.20 -4.57
CA LEU A 4 -47.29 -15.28 -6.02
C LEU A 4 -46.45 -16.47 -6.52
N PRO A 5 -46.87 -17.19 -7.57
CA PRO A 5 -46.09 -18.27 -8.18
C PRO A 5 -44.87 -17.71 -8.94
N SER A 6 -43.87 -18.56 -9.20
CA SER A 6 -42.63 -18.18 -9.91
C SER A 6 -42.90 -17.55 -11.28
N ALA A 7 -42.18 -16.48 -11.62
CA ALA A 7 -42.26 -15.86 -12.93
C ALA A 7 -41.69 -16.77 -14.04
N TYR A 8 -40.99 -17.85 -13.70
CA TYR A 8 -40.47 -18.81 -14.68
C TYR A 8 -41.54 -19.72 -15.28
N LEU A 9 -42.75 -19.79 -14.68
CA LEU A 9 -43.87 -20.53 -15.26
C LEU A 9 -44.17 -20.09 -16.70
N ARG A 10 -43.98 -18.80 -17.03
CA ARG A 10 -44.21 -18.26 -18.38
C ARG A 10 -43.34 -18.90 -19.47
N TYR A 11 -42.22 -19.51 -19.08
CA TYR A 11 -41.30 -20.18 -20.02
C TYR A 11 -41.63 -21.65 -20.24
N LEU A 12 -42.55 -22.23 -19.47
CA LEU A 12 -42.98 -23.61 -19.65
C LEU A 12 -44.14 -23.72 -20.66
N PRO A 13 -44.33 -24.89 -21.31
CA PRO A 13 -45.51 -25.16 -22.12
C PRO A 13 -46.82 -24.96 -21.34
N ALA A 14 -47.91 -24.61 -22.04
CA ALA A 14 -49.20 -24.26 -21.45
C ALA A 14 -49.75 -25.33 -20.46
N ILE A 15 -49.47 -26.61 -20.67
CA ILE A 15 -49.87 -27.72 -19.78
C ILE A 15 -49.27 -27.62 -18.36
N TYR A 16 -48.16 -26.90 -18.19
CA TYR A 16 -47.48 -26.70 -16.90
C TYR A 16 -47.68 -25.29 -16.34
N GLN A 17 -48.40 -24.42 -17.03
CA GLN A 17 -48.71 -23.05 -16.58
C GLN A 17 -49.94 -22.99 -15.66
N ASP A 18 -50.52 -24.14 -15.32
CA ASP A 18 -51.76 -24.22 -14.55
C ASP A 18 -51.56 -23.69 -13.11
N ALA A 19 -52.24 -22.58 -12.81
CA ALA A 19 -52.25 -21.96 -11.49
C ALA A 19 -52.93 -22.84 -10.43
N ALA A 20 -53.70 -23.86 -10.82
CA ALA A 20 -54.32 -24.81 -9.90
C ALA A 20 -53.33 -25.86 -9.34
N ALA A 21 -52.14 -26.01 -9.93
CA ALA A 21 -51.10 -26.93 -9.50
C ALA A 21 -49.92 -26.15 -8.88
N PRO A 22 -50.00 -25.72 -7.61
CA PRO A 22 -49.04 -24.80 -6.98
C PRO A 22 -47.61 -25.37 -6.93
N PHE A 23 -47.47 -26.69 -6.95
CA PHE A 23 -46.18 -27.38 -6.83
C PHE A 23 -45.14 -26.88 -7.84
N VAL A 24 -45.46 -26.80 -9.13
CA VAL A 24 -44.47 -26.43 -10.16
C VAL A 24 -44.06 -24.96 -9.99
N GLY A 25 -45.02 -24.08 -9.73
CA GLY A 25 -44.77 -22.66 -9.48
C GLY A 25 -43.91 -22.42 -8.24
N ASP A 26 -44.14 -23.18 -7.17
CA ASP A 26 -43.35 -23.08 -5.94
C ASP A 26 -41.98 -23.74 -6.08
N TYR A 27 -41.87 -24.86 -6.81
CA TYR A 27 -40.60 -25.52 -7.09
C TYR A 27 -39.67 -24.62 -7.93
N LEU A 28 -40.22 -23.92 -8.93
CA LEU A 28 -39.47 -22.99 -9.76
C LEU A 28 -38.94 -21.77 -9.00
N LYS A 29 -39.54 -21.39 -7.85
CA LYS A 29 -39.00 -20.30 -7.01
C LYS A 29 -37.58 -20.57 -6.55
N ILE A 30 -37.19 -21.84 -6.36
CA ILE A 30 -35.81 -22.20 -5.99
C ILE A 30 -34.84 -21.77 -7.09
N PHE A 31 -35.17 -22.07 -8.34
CA PHE A 31 -34.33 -21.73 -9.50
C PHE A 31 -34.38 -20.25 -9.82
N GLU A 32 -35.55 -19.62 -9.72
CA GLU A 32 -35.70 -18.18 -9.92
C GLU A 32 -34.92 -17.39 -8.86
N LYS A 33 -34.97 -17.80 -7.59
CA LYS A 33 -34.13 -17.22 -6.52
C LYS A 33 -32.64 -17.36 -6.84
N LEU A 34 -32.19 -18.54 -7.28
CA LEU A 34 -30.78 -18.81 -7.56
C LEU A 34 -30.28 -18.09 -8.82
N LEU A 35 -31.08 -18.04 -9.88
CA LEU A 35 -30.66 -17.55 -11.19
C LEU A 35 -30.94 -16.05 -11.36
N THR A 36 -32.17 -15.59 -11.16
CA THR A 36 -32.55 -14.18 -11.36
C THR A 36 -32.58 -13.36 -10.08
N GLY A 37 -32.74 -14.00 -8.93
CA GLY A 37 -32.97 -13.33 -7.65
C GLY A 37 -34.46 -13.13 -7.38
N ILE A 38 -34.85 -13.31 -6.12
CA ILE A 38 -36.19 -12.98 -5.58
C ILE A 38 -35.96 -12.26 -4.26
N ASP A 39 -36.62 -11.12 -4.04
CA ASP A 39 -36.54 -10.39 -2.77
C ASP A 39 -37.60 -10.91 -1.77
N ASP A 40 -37.36 -12.11 -1.24
CA ASP A 40 -38.25 -12.81 -0.30
C ASP A 40 -37.62 -13.06 1.08
N GLY A 41 -36.42 -12.52 1.32
CA GLY A 41 -35.62 -12.75 2.54
C GLY A 41 -35.11 -14.19 2.71
N ALA A 42 -35.44 -15.12 1.81
CA ALA A 42 -34.92 -16.48 1.86
C ALA A 42 -33.42 -16.51 1.52
N LEU A 43 -32.71 -17.54 2.02
CA LEU A 43 -31.26 -17.68 1.88
C LEU A 43 -30.52 -16.43 2.39
N ASP A 44 -30.94 -15.87 3.51
CA ASP A 44 -30.35 -14.67 4.14
C ASP A 44 -30.28 -13.44 3.20
N GLY A 45 -31.22 -13.33 2.26
CA GLY A 45 -31.23 -12.25 1.29
C GLY A 45 -30.19 -12.39 0.17
N ARG A 46 -29.70 -13.61 -0.09
CA ARG A 46 -28.81 -13.87 -1.23
C ARG A 46 -29.41 -13.42 -2.56
N ARG A 47 -28.56 -12.78 -3.37
CA ARG A 47 -28.87 -12.32 -4.72
C ARG A 47 -28.67 -13.43 -5.75
N GLY A 48 -29.38 -13.32 -6.88
CA GLY A 48 -29.29 -14.31 -7.96
C GLY A 48 -27.97 -14.24 -8.74
N ILE A 49 -27.62 -15.31 -9.45
CA ILE A 49 -26.41 -15.37 -10.30
C ILE A 49 -26.43 -14.29 -11.38
N GLN A 50 -27.59 -14.01 -11.99
CA GLN A 50 -27.74 -12.95 -12.97
C GLN A 50 -27.48 -11.58 -12.36
N GLU A 51 -27.94 -11.34 -11.13
CA GLU A 51 -27.66 -10.11 -10.39
C GLU A 51 -26.17 -10.00 -10.05
N LEU A 52 -25.51 -11.11 -9.68
CA LEU A 52 -24.07 -11.16 -9.43
C LEU A 52 -23.27 -10.78 -10.69
N LEU A 53 -23.62 -11.39 -11.83
CA LEU A 53 -22.98 -11.11 -13.11
C LEU A 53 -23.26 -9.67 -13.59
N ALA A 54 -24.49 -9.19 -13.42
CA ALA A 54 -24.88 -7.82 -13.76
C ALA A 54 -24.18 -6.79 -12.87
N ALA A 55 -24.03 -7.09 -11.58
CA ALA A 55 -23.33 -6.26 -10.61
C ALA A 55 -21.80 -6.33 -10.75
N GLN A 56 -21.28 -7.15 -11.68
CA GLN A 56 -19.84 -7.29 -11.95
C GLN A 56 -19.01 -7.57 -10.68
N VAL A 57 -19.60 -8.23 -9.67
CA VAL A 57 -19.02 -8.36 -8.32
C VAL A 57 -17.64 -9.01 -8.38
N ILE A 58 -17.50 -10.08 -9.17
CA ILE A 58 -16.22 -10.76 -9.38
C ILE A 58 -15.19 -9.81 -10.01
N GLY A 59 -15.57 -9.07 -11.06
CA GLY A 59 -14.74 -8.02 -11.66
C GLY A 59 -14.34 -6.91 -10.67
N ASN A 60 -15.28 -6.54 -9.79
CA ASN A 60 -15.10 -5.51 -8.78
C ASN A 60 -14.17 -5.95 -7.65
N LEU A 61 -14.15 -7.23 -7.26
CA LEU A 61 -13.19 -7.78 -6.30
C LEU A 61 -11.74 -7.58 -6.79
N PHE A 62 -11.51 -7.74 -8.09
CA PHE A 62 -10.24 -7.52 -8.77
C PHE A 62 -9.89 -6.04 -9.00
N TYR A 63 -10.73 -5.09 -8.55
CA TYR A 63 -10.59 -3.69 -8.87
C TYR A 63 -10.19 -2.80 -7.68
N PRO A 64 -8.91 -2.69 -7.40
CA PRO A 64 -8.30 -1.59 -6.70
C PRO A 64 -7.62 -0.73 -7.78
N ARG A 65 -8.43 0.08 -8.46
CA ARG A 65 -7.94 1.21 -9.24
C ARG A 65 -7.05 0.86 -10.45
N LEU A 66 -7.65 0.34 -11.53
CA LEU A 66 -7.33 0.90 -12.87
C LEU A 66 -7.93 2.32 -13.00
N SER A 67 -7.88 3.13 -11.94
CA SER A 67 -8.54 4.44 -11.86
C SER A 67 -7.97 5.45 -12.85
N PHE A 68 -6.85 5.14 -13.51
CA PHE A 68 -6.40 5.93 -14.65
C PHE A 68 -7.34 5.81 -15.87
N LEU A 69 -8.14 4.74 -15.94
CA LEU A 69 -9.16 4.52 -16.98
C LEU A 69 -10.54 5.08 -16.59
N PHE A 70 -10.80 5.40 -15.31
CA PHE A 70 -12.15 5.75 -14.82
C PHE A 70 -12.13 6.85 -13.73
N PRO A 71 -13.09 7.80 -13.74
CA PRO A 71 -13.17 8.88 -12.75
C PRO A 71 -13.33 8.40 -11.29
N PRO A 72 -12.76 9.09 -10.29
CA PRO A 72 -12.89 8.72 -8.87
C PRO A 72 -14.32 8.74 -8.30
N SER A 73 -15.25 9.40 -8.99
CA SER A 73 -16.66 9.47 -8.62
C SER A 73 -17.48 8.29 -9.17
N ASP A 74 -16.86 7.37 -9.90
CA ASP A 74 -17.54 6.23 -10.50
C ASP A 74 -17.89 5.17 -9.45
N THR A 75 -19.19 4.97 -9.22
CA THR A 75 -19.74 3.99 -8.27
C THR A 75 -20.09 2.67 -8.93
N GLN A 76 -19.73 2.47 -10.21
CA GLN A 76 -19.95 1.20 -10.91
C GLN A 76 -19.14 0.04 -10.31
N PHE A 77 -18.07 0.37 -9.56
CA PHE A 77 -17.16 -0.58 -8.93
C PHE A 77 -17.26 -0.54 -7.40
N MET A 78 -16.80 -1.61 -6.74
CA MET A 78 -16.78 -1.66 -5.27
C MET A 78 -15.89 -0.53 -4.70
N PRO A 79 -16.43 0.36 -3.86
CA PRO A 79 -15.64 1.44 -3.27
C PRO A 79 -14.54 0.88 -2.35
N PRO A 80 -13.50 1.68 -2.05
CA PRO A 80 -12.51 1.30 -1.05
C PRO A 80 -13.20 1.04 0.29
N ILE A 81 -12.81 -0.06 0.93
CA ILE A 81 -13.28 -0.47 2.26
C ILE A 81 -12.55 0.35 3.32
N SER A 82 -11.24 0.49 3.17
CA SER A 82 -10.35 1.28 4.02
C SER A 82 -10.57 2.78 3.83
N GLY A 83 -10.64 3.50 4.95
CA GLY A 83 -10.88 4.95 4.98
C GLY A 83 -12.36 5.35 4.89
N ALA A 84 -13.28 4.38 4.76
CA ALA A 84 -14.70 4.60 4.91
C ALA A 84 -15.09 4.74 6.40
N THR A 85 -16.27 5.30 6.66
CA THR A 85 -16.85 5.23 8.02
C THR A 85 -17.25 3.78 8.33
N THR A 86 -17.24 3.39 9.61
CA THR A 86 -17.61 2.02 10.02
C THR A 86 -18.96 1.56 9.46
N ALA A 87 -19.94 2.46 9.40
CA ALA A 87 -21.26 2.16 8.82
C ALA A 87 -21.20 1.88 7.31
N GLN A 88 -20.35 2.60 6.58
CA GLN A 88 -20.15 2.38 5.14
C GLN A 88 -19.41 1.08 4.87
N GLU A 89 -18.35 0.80 5.63
CA GLU A 89 -17.61 -0.46 5.55
C GLU A 89 -18.53 -1.67 5.78
N GLN A 90 -19.33 -1.63 6.84
CA GLN A 90 -20.34 -2.65 7.13
C GLN A 90 -21.34 -2.83 6.00
N GLN A 91 -21.81 -1.74 5.40
CA GLN A 91 -22.74 -1.79 4.28
C GLN A 91 -22.10 -2.44 3.04
N ILE A 92 -20.86 -2.08 2.70
CA ILE A 92 -20.12 -2.63 1.56
C ILE A 92 -19.93 -4.14 1.75
N LEU A 93 -19.51 -4.57 2.94
CA LEU A 93 -19.25 -5.97 3.24
C LEU A 93 -20.55 -6.79 3.30
N ALA A 94 -21.62 -6.23 3.87
CA ALA A 94 -22.94 -6.87 3.86
C ALA A 94 -23.51 -7.02 2.45
N ASP A 95 -23.35 -6.01 1.60
CA ASP A 95 -23.77 -6.09 0.20
C ASP A 95 -22.95 -7.10 -0.59
N LEU A 96 -21.64 -7.21 -0.33
CA LEU A 96 -20.79 -8.26 -0.92
C LEU A 96 -21.23 -9.66 -0.46
N ASP A 97 -21.49 -9.83 0.83
CA ASP A 97 -21.90 -11.12 1.39
C ASP A 97 -23.25 -11.60 0.84
N ARG A 98 -24.16 -10.68 0.46
CA ARG A 98 -25.40 -11.05 -0.25
C ARG A 98 -25.14 -11.73 -1.59
N TYR A 99 -24.00 -11.52 -2.24
CA TYR A 99 -23.66 -12.19 -3.50
C TYR A 99 -22.88 -13.50 -3.28
N ILE A 100 -21.98 -13.53 -2.30
CA ILE A 100 -21.10 -14.69 -2.06
C ILE A 100 -21.76 -15.71 -1.12
N GLY A 101 -22.39 -15.23 -0.06
CA GLY A 101 -23.03 -16.03 0.98
C GLY A 101 -22.01 -16.81 1.81
N VAL A 102 -21.06 -16.10 2.43
CA VAL A 102 -20.00 -16.71 3.22
C VAL A 102 -20.60 -17.32 4.48
N PRO A 103 -20.44 -18.64 4.72
CA PRO A 103 -20.93 -19.24 5.94
C PRO A 103 -20.14 -18.72 7.13
N THR A 104 -20.82 -18.18 8.13
CA THR A 104 -20.18 -17.83 9.41
C THR A 104 -19.76 -19.12 10.11
N PRO A 105 -18.46 -19.37 10.36
CA PRO A 105 -18.02 -20.58 11.04
C PRO A 105 -18.68 -20.68 12.42
N PRO A 106 -19.19 -21.86 12.82
CA PRO A 106 -19.70 -22.04 14.16
C PRO A 106 -18.54 -21.88 15.13
N ASP A 107 -18.55 -20.83 15.95
CA ASP A 107 -17.54 -20.64 16.98
C ASP A 107 -17.97 -21.40 18.25
N PRO A 108 -17.32 -22.52 18.60
CA PRO A 108 -17.67 -23.31 19.78
C PRO A 108 -17.40 -22.54 21.09
N ALA A 109 -16.56 -21.50 21.06
CA ALA A 109 -16.25 -20.66 22.21
C ALA A 109 -17.36 -19.66 22.53
N LEU A 110 -18.30 -19.39 21.61
CA LEU A 110 -19.45 -18.50 21.85
C LEU A 110 -20.31 -18.94 23.03
N LYS A 111 -20.33 -20.24 23.35
CA LYS A 111 -21.04 -20.77 24.53
C LYS A 111 -20.42 -20.34 25.85
N PHE A 112 -19.17 -19.91 25.82
CA PHE A 112 -18.37 -19.49 26.97
C PHE A 112 -18.04 -17.98 26.94
N ALA A 113 -18.42 -17.28 25.87
CA ALA A 113 -18.17 -15.86 25.68
C ALA A 113 -19.21 -14.99 26.42
N GLY A 114 -18.76 -13.98 27.16
CA GLY A 114 -19.63 -12.92 27.69
C GLY A 114 -20.21 -12.03 26.58
N GLN A 115 -21.24 -11.23 26.88
CA GLN A 115 -21.98 -10.39 25.92
C GLN A 115 -21.12 -9.44 25.05
N GLY A 116 -19.84 -9.22 25.38
CA GLY A 116 -18.93 -8.34 24.65
C GLY A 116 -17.97 -9.00 23.65
N SER A 117 -17.99 -10.33 23.48
CA SER A 117 -16.98 -11.04 22.66
C SER A 117 -17.52 -11.68 21.38
N ARG A 118 -18.72 -11.28 20.93
CA ARG A 118 -19.26 -11.75 19.65
C ARG A 118 -18.52 -11.04 18.51
N PRO A 119 -17.84 -11.76 17.61
CA PRO A 119 -17.22 -11.13 16.46
C PRO A 119 -18.29 -10.41 15.63
N PRO A 120 -17.93 -9.28 15.00
CA PRO A 120 -18.85 -8.57 14.14
C PRO A 120 -19.37 -9.49 13.01
N PRO A 121 -20.62 -9.31 12.54
CA PRO A 121 -21.18 -10.14 11.48
C PRO A 121 -20.33 -10.10 10.19
N GLU A 122 -19.65 -8.99 9.93
CA GLU A 122 -18.74 -8.80 8.81
C GLU A 122 -17.40 -9.57 8.91
N ALA A 123 -17.02 -10.07 10.08
CA ALA A 123 -15.72 -10.74 10.28
C ALA A 123 -15.52 -11.97 9.37
N ALA A 124 -16.59 -12.71 9.08
CA ALA A 124 -16.52 -13.89 8.23
C ALA A 124 -16.24 -13.53 6.76
N ILE A 125 -16.91 -12.51 6.23
CA ILE A 125 -16.71 -12.04 4.86
C ILE A 125 -15.35 -11.36 4.71
N GLU A 126 -14.88 -10.61 5.72
CA GLU A 126 -13.53 -10.04 5.72
C GLU A 126 -12.44 -11.12 5.71
N ALA A 127 -12.58 -12.14 6.56
CA ALA A 127 -11.63 -13.26 6.61
C ALA A 127 -11.62 -14.05 5.30
N TRP A 128 -12.80 -14.31 4.71
CA TRP A 128 -12.91 -14.93 3.40
C TRP A 128 -12.25 -14.09 2.31
N LEU A 129 -12.52 -12.78 2.27
CA LEU A 129 -11.96 -11.87 1.27
C LEU A 129 -10.44 -11.78 1.42
N GLY A 130 -9.94 -11.70 2.65
CA GLY A 130 -8.51 -11.73 2.95
C GLY A 130 -7.84 -13.00 2.43
N GLY A 131 -8.40 -14.17 2.73
CA GLY A 131 -7.88 -15.46 2.25
C GLY A 131 -7.97 -15.63 0.73
N PHE A 132 -9.06 -15.13 0.11
CA PHE A 132 -9.20 -15.11 -1.34
C PHE A 132 -8.11 -14.25 -2.01
N LEU A 133 -7.81 -13.07 -1.45
CA LEU A 133 -6.75 -12.20 -1.94
C LEU A 133 -5.35 -12.80 -1.74
N ASP A 134 -5.13 -13.53 -0.65
CA ASP A 134 -3.86 -14.23 -0.41
C ASP A 134 -3.65 -15.37 -1.41
N TRP A 135 -4.71 -16.16 -1.68
CA TRP A 135 -4.70 -17.14 -2.76
C TRP A 135 -4.44 -16.50 -4.11
N LEU A 136 -5.09 -15.36 -4.39
CA LEU A 136 -4.91 -14.62 -5.64
C LEU A 136 -3.48 -14.09 -5.79
N GLY A 137 -2.89 -13.56 -4.71
CA GLY A 137 -1.50 -13.11 -4.68
C GLY A 137 -0.52 -14.22 -5.09
N GLY A 138 -0.80 -15.47 -4.71
CA GLY A 138 -0.01 -16.63 -5.12
C GLY A 138 0.07 -16.82 -6.63
N TRP A 139 -0.93 -16.42 -7.42
CA TRP A 139 -0.89 -16.50 -8.88
C TRP A 139 0.14 -15.55 -9.51
N VAL A 140 0.45 -14.46 -8.83
CA VAL A 140 1.41 -13.43 -9.28
C VAL A 140 2.70 -13.47 -8.48
N ASP A 141 3.01 -14.59 -7.82
CA ASP A 141 4.21 -14.76 -6.97
C ASP A 141 4.35 -13.65 -5.89
N LEU A 142 3.21 -13.17 -5.39
CA LEU A 142 3.12 -12.20 -4.31
C LEU A 142 2.62 -12.90 -3.05
N ILE A 143 3.31 -12.68 -1.93
CA ILE A 143 2.84 -13.07 -0.60
C ILE A 143 2.37 -11.79 0.11
N PRO A 144 1.06 -11.51 0.15
CA PRO A 144 0.56 -10.32 0.82
C PRO A 144 0.85 -10.39 2.32
N ASP A 145 1.14 -9.24 2.92
CA ASP A 145 1.32 -9.15 4.37
C ASP A 145 -0.02 -9.30 5.08
N GLY A 146 -0.06 -10.05 6.19
CA GLY A 146 -1.24 -10.18 7.03
C GLY A 146 -1.68 -8.87 7.66
N ASN A 147 -0.76 -7.91 7.82
CA ASN A 147 -1.05 -6.59 8.37
C ASN A 147 -1.58 -5.59 7.32
N TRP A 148 -1.65 -5.97 6.05
CA TRP A 148 -2.22 -5.09 5.03
C TRP A 148 -3.74 -5.06 5.09
N SER A 149 -4.30 -3.86 4.92
CA SER A 149 -5.72 -3.72 4.67
C SER A 149 -6.12 -4.48 3.39
N LEU A 150 -7.38 -4.88 3.31
CA LEU A 150 -7.92 -5.57 2.14
C LEU A 150 -7.69 -4.76 0.85
N ASP A 151 -7.87 -3.44 0.90
CA ASP A 151 -7.60 -2.59 -0.26
C ASP A 151 -6.13 -2.50 -0.62
N LYS A 152 -5.21 -2.52 0.36
CA LYS A 152 -3.79 -2.57 0.08
C LYS A 152 -3.41 -3.89 -0.60
N LYS A 153 -3.90 -5.03 -0.10
CA LYS A 153 -3.71 -6.33 -0.77
C LYS A 153 -4.21 -6.29 -2.21
N ARG A 154 -5.44 -5.81 -2.41
CA ARG A 154 -6.02 -5.61 -3.74
C ARG A 154 -5.07 -4.75 -4.59
N ASN A 155 -4.73 -3.55 -4.14
CA ASN A 155 -3.94 -2.56 -4.90
C ASN A 155 -2.59 -3.12 -5.35
N VAL A 156 -1.89 -3.82 -4.46
CA VAL A 156 -0.61 -4.45 -4.77
C VAL A 156 -0.77 -5.55 -5.82
N ILE A 157 -1.79 -6.40 -5.69
CA ILE A 157 -2.07 -7.46 -6.67
C ILE A 157 -2.37 -6.87 -8.05
N ALA A 158 -3.18 -5.82 -8.14
CA ALA A 158 -3.54 -5.23 -9.43
C ALA A 158 -2.35 -4.58 -10.15
N GLN A 159 -1.44 -3.95 -9.41
CA GLN A 159 -0.27 -3.30 -9.98
C GLN A 159 0.89 -4.27 -10.26
N SER A 160 0.84 -5.49 -9.71
CA SER A 160 1.90 -6.50 -9.83
C SER A 160 2.38 -6.69 -11.28
N LEU A 161 1.46 -6.87 -12.24
CA LEU A 161 1.80 -7.10 -13.65
C LEU A 161 2.54 -5.91 -14.28
N ALA A 162 2.15 -4.68 -13.95
CA ALA A 162 2.83 -3.48 -14.42
C ALA A 162 4.24 -3.38 -13.81
N LEU A 163 4.38 -3.70 -12.52
CA LEU A 163 5.66 -3.71 -11.83
C LEU A 163 6.61 -4.77 -12.40
N TYR A 164 6.12 -5.96 -12.75
CA TYR A 164 6.92 -6.99 -13.41
C TYR A 164 7.48 -6.53 -14.76
N ARG A 165 6.72 -5.73 -15.52
CA ARG A 165 7.19 -5.16 -16.80
C ARG A 165 8.31 -4.14 -16.64
N MET A 166 8.37 -3.46 -15.50
CA MET A 166 9.37 -2.43 -15.19
C MET A 166 10.45 -2.93 -14.24
N ARG A 167 10.55 -4.25 -14.03
CA ARG A 167 11.54 -4.84 -13.13
C ARG A 167 12.97 -4.44 -13.55
N GLY A 168 13.78 -4.03 -12.58
CA GLY A 168 15.17 -3.62 -12.81
C GLY A 168 15.35 -2.18 -13.31
N THR A 169 14.27 -1.41 -13.47
CA THR A 169 14.33 0.02 -13.79
C THR A 169 14.18 0.87 -12.53
N PRO A 170 14.80 2.06 -12.46
CA PRO A 170 14.61 2.97 -11.32
C PRO A 170 13.14 3.41 -11.17
N GLN A 171 12.42 3.56 -12.29
CA GLN A 171 10.99 3.88 -12.28
C GLN A 171 10.15 2.75 -11.67
N GLY A 172 10.39 1.51 -12.08
CA GLY A 172 9.69 0.35 -11.53
C GLY A 172 9.97 0.16 -10.04
N LEU A 173 11.21 0.38 -9.61
CA LEU A 173 11.59 0.31 -8.20
C LEU A 173 10.94 1.44 -7.38
N SER A 174 10.85 2.65 -7.94
CA SER A 174 10.14 3.76 -7.31
C SER A 174 8.64 3.47 -7.15
N LEU A 175 7.99 2.96 -8.19
CA LEU A 175 6.58 2.57 -8.13
C LEU A 175 6.35 1.47 -7.08
N LEU A 176 7.21 0.46 -7.03
CA LEU A 176 7.12 -0.62 -6.05
C LEU A 176 7.29 -0.09 -4.61
N VAL A 177 8.32 0.72 -4.35
CA VAL A 177 8.57 1.29 -3.03
C VAL A 177 7.42 2.19 -2.60
N ASN A 178 6.92 3.03 -3.49
CA ASN A 178 5.79 3.92 -3.20
C ASN A 178 4.53 3.14 -2.89
N LEU A 179 4.26 2.06 -3.62
CA LEU A 179 3.10 1.21 -3.43
C LEU A 179 3.16 0.42 -2.11
N LEU A 180 4.31 -0.14 -1.76
CA LEU A 180 4.45 -0.98 -0.56
C LEU A 180 4.57 -0.18 0.73
N LEU A 181 5.14 1.02 0.68
CA LEU A 181 5.35 1.90 1.83
C LEU A 181 4.32 3.06 1.92
N ASP A 182 3.28 3.03 1.08
CA ASP A 182 2.20 4.04 1.02
C ASP A 182 2.74 5.49 0.91
N LEU A 183 3.66 5.70 -0.05
CA LEU A 183 4.25 7.00 -0.31
C LEU A 183 3.48 7.77 -1.40
N PRO A 184 3.40 9.11 -1.33
CA PRO A 184 4.02 9.99 -0.33
C PRO A 184 3.38 9.88 1.06
N MET A 185 4.22 9.79 2.09
CA MET A 185 3.78 9.77 3.48
C MET A 185 3.56 11.19 3.98
N GLN A 186 2.37 11.49 4.54
CA GLN A 186 2.06 12.79 5.10
C GLN A 186 2.45 12.86 6.58
N ILE A 187 3.17 13.92 6.96
CA ILE A 187 3.50 14.21 8.35
C ILE A 187 3.15 15.65 8.71
N VAL A 188 2.73 15.87 9.95
CA VAL A 188 2.46 17.22 10.47
C VAL A 188 3.69 17.67 11.26
N GLY A 189 4.27 18.78 10.86
CA GLY A 189 5.43 19.39 11.50
C GLY A 189 5.04 20.53 12.43
N VAL A 190 6.06 21.26 12.86
CA VAL A 190 5.89 22.53 13.55
C VAL A 190 6.79 23.59 12.92
N SER A 191 6.40 24.86 13.02
CA SER A 191 7.22 26.01 12.65
C SER A 191 7.43 26.91 13.86
N LEU A 192 8.49 27.72 13.84
CA LEU A 192 8.76 28.73 14.86
C LEU A 192 8.12 30.07 14.47
N GLY A 193 7.49 30.75 15.42
CA GLY A 193 6.91 32.09 15.23
C GLY A 193 5.47 32.13 14.70
N SER A 194 4.80 33.28 14.90
CA SER A 194 3.41 33.50 14.52
C SER A 194 3.24 33.72 13.01
N VAL A 195 2.22 33.09 12.42
CA VAL A 195 1.82 33.29 11.02
C VAL A 195 0.92 34.53 10.87
N ASP A 196 0.43 35.08 11.97
CA ASP A 196 -0.49 36.23 11.98
C ASP A 196 0.30 37.54 12.10
N GLY A 197 0.24 38.36 11.05
CA GLY A 197 1.08 39.54 10.83
C GLY A 197 0.86 40.77 11.73
N GLU A 198 0.25 40.61 12.90
CA GLU A 198 -0.05 41.74 13.81
C GLU A 198 0.88 41.84 15.03
N THR A 199 1.62 40.79 15.38
CA THR A 199 2.57 40.80 16.52
C THR A 199 3.95 40.32 16.07
N PRO A 200 5.07 40.93 16.53
CA PRO A 200 6.40 40.39 16.29
C PRO A 200 6.42 38.93 16.75
N PRO A 201 6.84 37.98 15.88
CA PRO A 201 6.77 36.56 16.21
C PRO A 201 7.63 36.29 17.44
N ASP A 202 7.05 35.66 18.47
CA ASP A 202 7.86 35.10 19.55
C ASP A 202 8.65 33.91 18.99
N PRO A 203 9.99 33.99 18.88
CA PRO A 203 10.80 32.90 18.33
C PRO A 203 10.87 31.67 19.24
N SER A 204 10.19 31.67 20.39
CA SER A 204 10.08 30.54 21.30
C SER A 204 8.80 29.73 21.17
N GLU A 205 7.79 30.25 20.47
CA GLU A 205 6.51 29.55 20.26
C GLU A 205 6.55 28.68 19.00
N THR A 206 6.00 27.47 19.12
CA THR A 206 5.87 26.50 18.03
C THR A 206 4.42 26.37 17.61
N HIS A 207 4.15 26.47 16.31
CA HIS A 207 2.80 26.31 15.74
C HIS A 207 2.75 25.07 14.84
N LYS A 208 1.57 24.44 14.74
CA LYS A 208 1.38 23.32 13.81
C LYS A 208 1.41 23.83 12.37
N THR A 209 2.25 23.22 11.54
CA THR A 209 2.30 23.54 10.11
C THR A 209 1.28 22.72 9.32
N PRO A 210 0.95 23.15 8.09
CA PRO A 210 0.27 22.30 7.12
C PRO A 210 1.01 20.95 6.93
N PRO A 211 0.30 19.87 6.57
CA PRO A 211 0.93 18.58 6.34
C PRO A 211 1.98 18.66 5.24
N GLY A 212 3.15 18.10 5.53
CA GLY A 212 4.28 17.96 4.62
C GLY A 212 4.40 16.54 4.10
N ASN A 213 4.87 16.39 2.86
CA ASN A 213 5.02 15.08 2.21
C ASN A 213 6.48 14.58 2.31
N ILE A 214 6.65 13.36 2.79
CA ILE A 214 7.89 12.59 2.65
C ILE A 214 7.78 11.75 1.37
N THR A 215 8.74 11.91 0.46
CA THR A 215 8.81 11.16 -0.80
C THR A 215 10.10 10.35 -0.86
N VAL A 216 10.08 9.26 -1.63
CA VAL A 216 11.30 8.48 -1.93
C VAL A 216 11.52 8.51 -3.44
N GLY A 217 12.63 9.09 -3.86
CA GLY A 217 13.09 9.06 -5.24
C GLY A 217 14.12 7.95 -5.43
N ILE A 218 14.02 7.22 -6.55
CA ILE A 218 15.07 6.30 -6.97
C ILE A 218 15.61 6.75 -8.32
N SER A 219 16.94 6.84 -8.42
CA SER A 219 17.64 7.20 -9.64
C SER A 219 18.87 6.34 -9.84
N ASN A 220 19.36 6.30 -11.08
CA ASN A 220 20.73 5.84 -11.33
C ASN A 220 21.72 6.87 -10.74
N PRO A 221 22.94 6.46 -10.35
CA PRO A 221 23.95 7.40 -9.90
C PRO A 221 24.22 8.45 -10.97
N ALA A 222 24.15 9.72 -10.58
CA ALA A 222 24.62 10.79 -11.43
C ALA A 222 26.17 10.76 -11.43
N PRO A 223 26.81 10.93 -12.59
CA PRO A 223 28.26 11.13 -12.63
C PRO A 223 28.64 12.36 -11.78
N ALA A 224 29.82 12.34 -11.18
CA ALA A 224 30.32 13.48 -10.43
C ALA A 224 30.30 14.76 -11.30
N LEU A 225 30.04 15.92 -10.70
CA LEU A 225 29.95 17.19 -11.42
C LEU A 225 31.26 17.44 -12.22
N GLY A 226 31.18 17.39 -13.55
CA GLY A 226 32.33 17.55 -14.46
C GLY A 226 33.00 16.25 -14.94
N ALA A 227 32.55 15.08 -14.47
CA ALA A 227 32.96 13.79 -15.03
C ALA A 227 32.14 13.46 -16.29
N PRO A 228 32.75 12.87 -17.35
CA PRO A 228 31.98 12.32 -18.46
C PRO A 228 31.02 11.25 -17.92
N ALA A 229 29.81 11.16 -18.49
CA ALA A 229 28.81 10.17 -18.10
C ALA A 229 29.45 8.80 -17.95
N ALA A 230 29.23 8.10 -16.82
CA ALA A 230 29.87 6.85 -16.44
C ALA A 230 30.17 5.95 -17.66
N CYS A 231 31.38 6.05 -18.18
CA CYS A 231 31.82 5.24 -19.30
C CYS A 231 32.43 3.98 -18.70
N ILE A 232 31.87 2.82 -19.06
CA ILE A 232 32.55 1.56 -18.87
C ILE A 232 33.76 1.58 -19.81
N THR A 233 34.96 1.66 -19.27
CA THR A 233 36.19 1.55 -20.05
C THR A 233 36.63 0.09 -20.07
N VAL A 234 37.01 -0.39 -21.25
CA VAL A 234 37.59 -1.73 -21.42
C VAL A 234 39.10 -1.53 -21.51
N GLU A 235 39.84 -2.07 -20.55
CA GLU A 235 41.31 -2.03 -20.51
C GLU A 235 41.84 -3.46 -20.50
N ASP A 236 42.89 -3.74 -21.27
CA ASP A 236 43.58 -5.04 -21.17
C ASP A 236 44.34 -5.14 -19.84
N ASP A 237 44.30 -6.30 -19.19
CA ASP A 237 45.07 -6.54 -17.96
C ASP A 237 46.57 -6.52 -18.29
N PRO A 238 47.36 -5.60 -17.72
CA PRO A 238 48.80 -5.53 -17.98
C PRO A 238 49.55 -6.80 -17.58
N ALA A 239 48.98 -7.65 -16.71
CA ALA A 239 49.58 -8.90 -16.26
C ALA A 239 49.16 -10.14 -17.10
N SER A 240 48.11 -10.06 -17.92
CA SER A 240 47.59 -11.20 -18.68
C SER A 240 47.03 -10.76 -20.04
N ARG A 241 47.66 -11.20 -21.13
CA ARG A 241 47.33 -10.75 -22.51
C ARG A 241 45.97 -11.20 -23.04
N ASP A 242 45.31 -12.13 -22.36
CA ASP A 242 44.03 -12.71 -22.79
C ASP A 242 42.84 -12.26 -21.89
N VAL A 243 43.07 -11.32 -20.98
CA VAL A 243 42.07 -10.85 -20.01
C VAL A 243 41.87 -9.36 -20.18
N PHE A 244 40.61 -8.93 -20.34
CA PHE A 244 40.21 -7.53 -20.29
C PHE A 244 39.47 -7.24 -18.98
N VAL A 245 39.64 -6.03 -18.47
CA VAL A 245 39.02 -5.50 -17.25
C VAL A 245 38.06 -4.38 -17.65
N LEU A 246 36.82 -4.45 -17.17
CA LEU A 246 35.82 -3.39 -17.38
C LEU A 246 35.88 -2.41 -16.21
N ARG A 247 36.48 -1.22 -16.32
CA ARG A 247 36.45 -0.25 -15.21
C ARG A 247 35.26 0.70 -15.34
N GLU A 248 34.59 0.96 -14.23
CA GLU A 248 33.66 2.08 -14.10
C GLU A 248 34.40 3.24 -13.41
N ASN A 249 34.50 4.39 -14.07
CA ASN A 249 35.33 5.52 -13.63
C ASN A 249 34.93 6.15 -12.29
N ASP A 250 33.72 5.88 -11.76
CA ASP A 250 33.18 6.51 -10.54
C ASP A 250 33.18 5.60 -9.30
N SER A 251 33.66 4.35 -9.39
CA SER A 251 33.73 3.43 -8.25
C SER A 251 35.14 3.40 -7.60
N PRO A 252 35.26 3.29 -6.25
CA PRO A 252 36.56 3.10 -5.58
C PRO A 252 37.30 1.87 -6.11
N PRO A 253 38.62 1.74 -5.90
CA PRO A 253 39.55 0.93 -6.71
C PRO A 253 39.47 -0.58 -6.44
N TRP A 254 38.27 -1.13 -6.43
CA TRP A 254 38.06 -2.58 -6.40
C TRP A 254 38.13 -3.11 -7.82
N PRO A 255 38.82 -4.24 -8.05
CA PRO A 255 38.90 -4.83 -9.37
C PRO A 255 37.49 -5.22 -9.81
N VAL A 256 37.04 -4.65 -10.91
CA VAL A 256 35.83 -5.11 -11.59
C VAL A 256 36.19 -6.46 -12.20
N VAL A 257 35.83 -7.53 -11.50
CA VAL A 257 36.04 -8.89 -11.97
C VAL A 257 35.19 -9.07 -13.23
N SER A 258 35.84 -9.45 -14.33
CA SER A 258 35.24 -9.75 -15.63
C SER A 258 33.88 -10.45 -15.47
N GLY A 259 32.80 -9.76 -15.83
CA GLY A 259 31.43 -10.29 -15.82
C GLY A 259 30.46 -9.76 -14.75
N TYR A 260 30.91 -8.89 -13.84
CA TYR A 260 30.04 -8.31 -12.79
C TYR A 260 30.06 -6.77 -12.81
N ALA A 261 29.09 -6.15 -13.49
CA ALA A 261 28.79 -4.73 -13.28
C ALA A 261 27.65 -4.63 -12.26
N PRO A 262 27.90 -4.19 -11.01
CA PRO A 262 26.84 -4.11 -10.03
C PRO A 262 25.91 -2.94 -10.35
N TRP A 263 24.61 -3.18 -10.54
CA TRP A 263 23.65 -2.09 -10.74
C TRP A 263 23.57 -1.24 -9.47
N VAL A 264 23.96 0.03 -9.54
CA VAL A 264 23.86 0.96 -8.42
C VAL A 264 22.61 1.82 -8.57
N PHE A 265 21.83 1.95 -7.49
CA PHE A 265 20.69 2.86 -7.42
C PHE A 265 20.82 3.78 -6.22
N ASP A 266 20.61 5.07 -6.45
CA ASP A 266 20.49 6.08 -5.40
C ASP A 266 19.04 6.17 -4.96
N VAL A 267 18.83 6.02 -3.66
CA VAL A 267 17.51 6.03 -3.03
C VAL A 267 17.48 7.23 -2.08
N LEU A 268 16.78 8.28 -2.49
CA LEU A 268 16.75 9.55 -1.78
C LEU A 268 15.42 9.74 -1.08
N ILE A 269 15.44 9.79 0.25
CA ILE A 269 14.30 10.18 1.07
C ILE A 269 14.27 11.71 1.12
N THR A 270 13.27 12.32 0.51
CA THR A 270 13.08 13.77 0.54
C THR A 270 12.09 14.12 1.64
N LEU A 271 12.55 14.93 2.58
CA LEU A 271 11.78 15.41 3.72
C LEU A 271 11.02 16.69 3.34
N PRO A 272 9.91 17.01 4.05
CA PRO A 272 9.08 18.16 3.69
C PRO A 272 9.81 19.50 3.77
N ASN A 273 10.81 19.58 4.64
CA ASN A 273 11.59 20.79 4.84
C ASN A 273 12.50 21.15 3.67
N TYR A 274 12.65 20.26 2.68
CA TYR A 274 13.26 20.61 1.41
C TYR A 274 12.45 21.65 0.64
N ALA A 275 11.12 21.54 0.65
CA ALA A 275 10.22 22.48 0.00
C ALA A 275 9.73 23.60 0.94
N GLN A 276 9.74 23.34 2.25
CA GLN A 276 9.26 24.25 3.29
C GLN A 276 10.36 24.46 4.35
N PRO A 277 11.27 25.44 4.18
CA PRO A 277 12.42 25.61 5.07
C PRO A 277 12.07 25.73 6.57
N ASP A 278 10.91 26.32 6.90
CA ASP A 278 10.45 26.51 8.28
C ASP A 278 9.80 25.25 8.90
N PHE A 279 9.70 24.15 8.14
CA PHE A 279 9.10 22.91 8.61
C PHE A 279 10.09 22.15 9.51
N LEU A 280 9.80 22.13 10.81
CA LEU A 280 10.55 21.35 11.79
C LEU A 280 9.86 20.02 12.07
N LEU A 281 10.68 18.98 12.22
CA LEU A 281 10.21 17.63 12.51
C LEU A 281 9.94 17.50 14.02
N THR A 282 8.92 16.73 14.40
CA THR A 282 8.72 16.36 15.81
C THR A 282 9.48 15.08 16.14
N ALA A 283 9.67 14.76 17.43
CA ALA A 283 10.25 13.48 17.83
C ALA A 283 9.45 12.27 17.30
N GLY A 284 8.11 12.40 17.20
CA GLY A 284 7.26 11.41 16.58
C GLY A 284 7.54 11.23 15.08
N ASN A 285 7.69 12.35 14.35
CA ASN A 285 8.04 12.31 12.93
C ASN A 285 9.41 11.64 12.71
N VAL A 286 10.38 11.90 13.59
CA VAL A 286 11.70 11.24 13.54
C VAL A 286 11.59 9.73 13.73
N ALA A 287 10.81 9.27 14.71
CA ALA A 287 10.58 7.84 14.92
C ALA A 287 9.92 7.19 13.69
N GLN A 288 8.95 7.86 13.07
CA GLN A 288 8.31 7.42 11.83
C GLN A 288 9.30 7.35 10.65
N ILE A 289 10.14 8.37 10.46
CA ILE A 289 11.16 8.38 9.40
C ILE A 289 12.19 7.27 9.63
N GLN A 290 12.64 7.06 10.86
CA GLN A 290 13.56 5.96 11.17
C GLN A 290 12.94 4.58 10.92
N GLN A 291 11.64 4.42 11.20
CA GLN A 291 10.91 3.20 10.84
C GLN A 291 10.83 3.04 9.33
N LEU A 292 10.53 4.11 8.58
CA LEU A 292 10.54 4.10 7.12
C LEU A 292 11.90 3.70 6.56
N VAL A 293 13.00 4.26 7.08
CA VAL A 293 14.37 3.89 6.67
C VAL A 293 14.65 2.40 6.90
N ARG A 294 14.24 1.85 8.05
CA ARG A 294 14.38 0.41 8.34
C ARG A 294 13.55 -0.46 7.40
N GLN A 295 12.28 -0.10 7.19
CA GLN A 295 11.37 -0.82 6.30
C GLN A 295 11.86 -0.76 4.84
N LEU A 296 12.32 0.40 4.39
CA LEU A 296 12.91 0.59 3.07
C LEU A 296 14.17 -0.27 2.91
N GLY A 297 15.08 -0.26 3.89
CA GLY A 297 16.26 -1.11 3.87
C GLY A 297 15.90 -2.60 3.76
N GLN A 298 14.99 -3.09 4.61
CA GLN A 298 14.53 -4.48 4.58
C GLN A 298 13.86 -4.84 3.24
N LEU A 299 13.04 -3.93 2.70
CA LEU A 299 12.37 -4.13 1.43
C LEU A 299 13.40 -4.23 0.29
N LEU A 300 14.32 -3.27 0.20
CA LEU A 300 15.36 -3.23 -0.83
C LEU A 300 16.27 -4.46 -0.79
N GLU A 301 16.62 -4.94 0.41
CA GLU A 301 17.38 -6.19 0.59
C GLU A 301 16.58 -7.41 0.11
N ARG A 302 15.29 -7.48 0.42
CA ARG A 302 14.42 -8.60 0.02
C ARG A 302 14.20 -8.67 -1.48
N ILE A 303 14.05 -7.52 -2.14
CA ILE A 303 13.81 -7.46 -3.59
C ILE A 303 15.09 -7.36 -4.41
N ARG A 304 16.26 -7.28 -3.74
CA ARG A 304 17.58 -7.07 -4.34
C ARG A 304 17.80 -8.06 -5.48
N PRO A 305 17.86 -7.60 -6.74
CA PRO A 305 18.32 -8.45 -7.83
C PRO A 305 19.80 -8.82 -7.64
N ALA A 306 20.26 -9.89 -8.29
CA ALA A 306 21.67 -10.28 -8.22
C ALA A 306 22.58 -9.10 -8.61
N ALA A 307 23.67 -8.91 -7.87
CA ALA A 307 24.66 -7.87 -8.09
C ALA A 307 24.17 -6.41 -7.93
N THR A 308 23.05 -6.09 -7.30
CA THR A 308 22.63 -4.67 -7.15
C THR A 308 23.01 -4.06 -5.81
N ARG A 309 23.42 -2.78 -5.81
CA ARG A 309 23.73 -1.98 -4.61
C ARG A 309 22.80 -0.78 -4.51
N PHE A 310 22.27 -0.53 -3.32
CA PHE A 310 21.47 0.65 -3.01
C PHE A 310 22.25 1.63 -2.15
N ARG A 311 22.20 2.92 -2.46
CA ARG A 311 22.72 4.01 -1.60
C ARG A 311 21.55 4.81 -1.08
N ILE A 312 21.25 4.68 0.21
CA ILE A 312 20.14 5.40 0.85
C ILE A 312 20.65 6.73 1.40
N GLY A 313 20.04 7.83 0.97
CA GLY A 313 20.32 9.18 1.45
C GLY A 313 19.05 9.86 1.94
N ILE A 314 19.21 10.90 2.77
CA ILE A 314 18.11 11.74 3.26
C ILE A 314 18.41 13.19 2.88
N VAL A 315 17.44 13.89 2.29
CA VAL A 315 17.54 15.29 1.88
C VAL A 315 16.38 16.09 2.49
N PRO A 316 16.62 17.31 3.02
CA PRO A 316 17.89 18.02 3.05
C PRO A 316 18.86 17.46 4.10
N THR A 317 20.16 17.54 3.80
CA THR A 317 21.25 17.15 4.70
C THR A 317 21.60 18.32 5.61
N LEU A 318 21.44 18.16 6.94
CA LEU A 318 21.79 19.09 8.03
C LEU A 318 21.28 20.54 7.87
N HIS A 319 20.42 20.98 8.80
CA HIS A 319 20.01 22.38 8.91
C HIS A 319 20.40 22.91 10.29
N LEU A 320 21.15 24.02 10.32
CA LEU A 320 21.46 24.72 11.57
C LEU A 320 20.25 25.55 11.98
N LEU A 321 19.84 25.42 13.23
CA LEU A 321 18.78 26.24 13.81
C LEU A 321 19.42 27.42 14.52
N ASP A 322 18.86 28.62 14.36
CA ASP A 322 19.31 29.83 15.05
C ASP A 322 19.14 29.75 16.58
N LYS A 323 18.31 28.81 17.07
CA LYS A 323 18.10 28.52 18.49
C LYS A 323 18.05 27.00 18.75
N PRO A 324 18.77 26.48 19.76
CA PRO A 324 18.74 25.06 20.09
C PRO A 324 17.35 24.65 20.63
N PRO A 325 16.83 23.47 20.28
CA PRO A 325 15.56 22.99 20.80
C PRO A 325 15.64 22.73 22.31
N ALA A 326 14.62 23.14 23.04
CA ALA A 326 14.44 22.83 24.47
C ALA A 326 14.30 21.32 24.71
N ARG A 327 14.43 20.89 25.98
CA ARG A 327 14.52 19.48 26.41
C ARG A 327 13.33 18.57 25.98
N ASN A 328 12.22 19.16 25.53
CA ASN A 328 11.00 18.49 25.06
C ASN A 328 10.55 18.95 23.64
N GLN A 329 11.44 19.56 22.83
CA GLN A 329 11.09 20.25 21.57
C GLN A 329 11.44 19.49 20.28
N ALA A 330 10.97 20.06 19.16
CA ALA A 330 11.15 19.66 17.76
C ALA A 330 12.58 19.21 17.43
N ALA A 331 12.66 18.14 16.64
CA ALA A 331 13.89 17.55 16.14
C ALA A 331 14.29 18.15 14.78
N SER A 332 15.59 18.24 14.52
CA SER A 332 16.15 18.71 13.23
C SER A 332 16.70 17.56 12.40
N CYS A 333 16.96 17.79 11.11
CA CYS A 333 17.61 16.80 10.23
C CYS A 333 18.96 16.29 10.76
N ALA A 334 19.64 17.05 11.64
CA ALA A 334 20.87 16.61 12.30
C ALA A 334 20.67 15.41 13.24
N THR A 335 19.44 15.17 13.71
CA THR A 335 19.09 14.05 14.60
C THR A 335 18.69 12.76 13.85
N LEU A 336 18.54 12.83 12.52
CA LEU A 336 18.11 11.71 11.68
C LEU A 336 19.27 10.81 11.21
N GLY A 337 20.53 11.11 11.56
CA GLY A 337 21.70 10.37 11.09
C GLY A 337 22.86 10.33 12.07
N VAL A 338 23.79 9.39 11.82
CA VAL A 338 25.04 9.12 12.57
C VAL A 338 26.06 10.27 12.45
N ASN A 339 25.76 11.30 11.66
CA ASN A 339 26.65 12.43 11.38
C ASN A 339 26.25 13.67 12.18
N THR A 340 26.21 13.57 13.51
CA THR A 340 26.55 14.76 14.29
C THR A 340 28.06 14.92 14.17
N LEU A 341 28.53 16.02 13.56
CA LEU A 341 29.94 16.39 13.40
C LEU A 341 30.71 16.40 14.75
N LEU A 342 29.97 16.38 15.86
CA LEU A 342 30.40 16.14 17.22
C LEU A 342 29.71 14.86 17.66
N GLY A 343 30.46 13.76 17.81
CA GLY A 343 29.92 12.43 18.07
C GLY A 343 28.88 12.40 19.21
N SER A 344 27.95 11.46 19.13
CA SER A 344 26.99 11.17 20.19
C SER A 344 27.72 11.03 21.53
N GLY A 345 27.50 11.96 22.45
CA GLY A 345 27.87 11.81 23.85
C GLY A 345 27.18 10.56 24.37
N GLY A 346 27.97 9.50 24.53
CA GLY A 346 27.53 8.28 25.18
C GLY A 346 27.25 8.58 26.64
N ASP A 347 26.00 8.90 26.98
CA ASP A 347 25.55 8.86 28.35
C ASP A 347 25.12 7.42 28.67
N LYS A 348 26.10 6.61 29.04
CA LYS A 348 25.91 5.48 29.93
C LYS A 348 26.84 5.66 31.13
N ALA A 349 26.52 6.64 31.95
CA ALA A 349 26.86 6.58 33.36
C ALA A 349 25.73 5.85 34.09
N HIS A 350 25.97 4.61 34.51
CA HIS A 350 25.43 4.06 35.76
C HIS A 350 26.33 2.88 36.21
N PRO A 351 26.49 2.73 37.54
CA PRO A 351 27.69 2.20 38.20
C PRO A 351 28.03 0.73 37.93
#